data_AF-A0A344LT27-F1
#
_entry.id   AF-A0A344LT27-F1
#
_cell.length_a   1.000
_cell.length_b   1.000
_cell.length_c   1.000
_cell.angle_alpha   90.00
_cell.angle_beta   90.00
_cell.angle_gamma   90.00
#
_symmetry.space_group_name_H-M   'P 1'
#
loop_
_entity.id
_entity.type
_entity.pdbx_description
1 polymer ?
#
loop_
_entity_poly.entity_id
_entity_poly.type
_entity_poly.pdbx_seq_one_letter_code
_entity_poly.pdbx_strand_id
1 'polypeptide(L)'
;MSTLTKPNHIGRKISRIRELRDMKQEALAQALGTNQQAISAMENSETIEEERLVEVAKALGVSVEAIKNFSDEAAINYFNTFNESPNNYFGLNNCTFNPLDKLMETVEENKKLYERLLKAEQDKIEYLEKLLKEK
;
A
#
# COMPACT_ATOMS: atom_id res chain seq x y z
N MET A 1 -19.50 -15.67 -27.07
CA MET A 1 -18.69 -16.00 -25.88
C MET A 1 -19.59 -15.86 -24.67
N SER A 2 -20.01 -16.98 -24.09
CA SER A 2 -20.97 -17.01 -22.98
C SER A 2 -20.30 -16.48 -21.71
N THR A 3 -20.73 -15.33 -21.20
CA THR A 3 -20.32 -14.83 -19.88
C THR A 3 -21.03 -15.65 -18.81
N LEU A 4 -20.54 -16.88 -18.60
CA LEU A 4 -20.90 -17.68 -17.44
C LEU A 4 -20.48 -16.91 -16.21
N THR A 5 -21.44 -16.31 -15.51
CA THR A 5 -21.27 -15.73 -14.18
C THR A 5 -20.58 -16.78 -13.32
N LYS A 6 -19.27 -16.62 -13.07
CA LYS A 6 -18.50 -17.54 -12.23
C LYS A 6 -19.24 -17.65 -10.89
N PRO A 7 -19.60 -18.87 -10.44
CA PRO A 7 -20.28 -19.04 -9.16
C PRO A 7 -19.45 -18.37 -8.07
N ASN A 8 -20.12 -17.58 -7.24
CA ASN A 8 -19.51 -16.76 -6.20
C ASN A 8 -19.08 -17.65 -5.02
N HIS A 9 -18.07 -18.49 -5.27
CA HIS A 9 -17.65 -19.54 -4.35
C HIS A 9 -16.76 -18.96 -3.25
N ILE A 10 -17.34 -18.72 -2.08
CA ILE A 10 -16.66 -18.05 -0.96
C ILE A 10 -15.46 -18.86 -0.46
N GLY A 11 -15.58 -20.19 -0.35
CA GLY A 11 -14.47 -21.05 0.07
C GLY A 11 -13.21 -20.91 -0.78
N ARG A 12 -13.33 -20.83 -2.12
CA ARG A 12 -12.19 -20.62 -3.03
C ARG A 12 -11.55 -19.25 -2.82
N LYS A 13 -12.35 -18.21 -2.56
CA LYS A 13 -11.84 -16.87 -2.25
C LYS A 13 -11.03 -16.88 -0.96
N ILE A 14 -11.52 -17.56 0.08
CA ILE A 14 -10.79 -17.75 1.35
C ILE A 14 -9.46 -18.48 1.11
N SER A 15 -9.48 -19.57 0.33
CA SER A 15 -8.26 -20.32 0.00
C SER A 15 -7.22 -19.42 -0.68
N ARG A 16 -7.66 -18.59 -1.64
CA ARG A 16 -6.77 -17.68 -2.36
C ARG A 16 -6.22 -16.56 -1.48
N ILE A 17 -7.06 -15.94 -0.64
CA ILE A 17 -6.61 -14.93 0.33
C ILE A 17 -5.62 -15.53 1.32
N ARG A 18 -5.86 -16.76 1.77
CA ARG A 18 -4.95 -17.49 2.67
C ARG A 18 -3.58 -17.70 2.03
N GLU A 19 -3.53 -18.13 0.77
CA GLU A 19 -2.27 -18.27 0.01
C GLU A 19 -1.53 -16.93 -0.15
N LEU A 20 -2.26 -15.85 -0.45
CA LEU A 20 -1.66 -14.51 -0.55
C LEU A 20 -1.10 -13.99 0.78
N ARG A 21 -1.61 -14.49 1.91
CA ARG A 21 -1.09 -14.22 3.26
C ARG A 21 0.03 -15.17 3.68
N ASP A 22 0.51 -16.03 2.78
CA ASP A 22 1.51 -17.07 3.05
C ASP A 22 1.14 -17.95 4.27
N MET A 23 -0.15 -18.23 4.43
CA MET A 23 -0.69 -18.96 5.57
C MET A 23 -1.02 -20.41 5.18
N LYS A 24 -0.56 -21.39 5.95
CA LYS A 24 -0.92 -22.81 5.77
C LYS A 24 -2.33 -23.10 6.30
N GLN A 25 -3.01 -24.12 5.76
CA GLN A 25 -4.33 -24.54 6.26
C GLN A 25 -4.27 -24.92 7.76
N GLU A 26 -3.19 -25.54 8.21
CA GLU A 26 -2.98 -25.85 9.63
C GLU A 26 -2.92 -24.60 10.53
N ALA A 27 -2.27 -23.53 10.04
CA ALA A 27 -2.18 -22.27 10.79
C ALA A 27 -3.55 -21.58 10.90
N LEU A 28 -4.34 -21.59 9.82
CA LEU A 28 -5.71 -21.08 9.84
C LEU A 28 -6.60 -21.93 10.76
N ALA A 29 -6.43 -23.26 10.75
CA ALA A 29 -7.15 -24.16 11.63
C ALA A 29 -6.88 -23.86 13.11
N GLN A 30 -5.60 -23.64 13.47
CA GLN A 30 -5.21 -23.25 14.82
C GLN A 30 -5.82 -21.90 15.23
N ALA A 31 -5.81 -20.91 14.33
CA ALA A 31 -6.39 -19.59 14.59
C ALA A 31 -7.92 -19.64 14.83
N LEU A 32 -8.60 -20.60 14.19
CA LEU A 32 -10.05 -20.81 14.31
C LEU A 32 -10.43 -21.88 15.34
N GLY A 33 -9.45 -22.45 16.07
CA GLY A 33 -9.70 -23.50 17.06
C GLY A 33 -10.29 -24.79 16.47
N THR A 34 -9.95 -25.10 15.21
CA THR A 34 -10.46 -26.26 14.47
C THR A 34 -9.33 -27.13 13.92
N ASN A 35 -9.65 -28.10 13.05
CA ASN A 35 -8.67 -28.97 12.39
C ASN A 35 -8.50 -28.63 10.90
N GLN A 36 -7.40 -29.11 10.31
CA GLN A 36 -7.06 -28.86 8.91
C GLN A 36 -8.16 -29.36 7.95
N GLN A 37 -8.78 -30.50 8.24
CA GLN A 37 -9.83 -31.10 7.42
C GLN A 37 -11.07 -30.20 7.35
N ALA A 38 -11.43 -29.55 8.47
CA ALA A 38 -12.52 -28.60 8.53
C ALA A 38 -12.23 -27.35 7.69
N ILE A 39 -10.98 -26.85 7.71
CA ILE A 39 -10.56 -25.76 6.82
C ILE A 39 -10.63 -26.18 5.35
N SER A 40 -10.15 -27.37 5.01
CA SER A 40 -10.23 -27.89 3.65
C SER A 40 -11.68 -28.05 3.17
N ALA A 41 -12.58 -28.55 4.03
CA ALA A 41 -14.00 -28.65 3.74
C ALA A 41 -14.64 -27.28 3.53
N MET A 42 -14.30 -26.31 4.38
CA MET A 42 -14.76 -24.92 4.27
C MET A 42 -14.28 -24.25 2.97
N GLU A 43 -13.02 -24.44 2.58
CA GLU A 43 -12.47 -23.91 1.32
C GLU A 43 -13.16 -24.52 0.08
N ASN A 44 -13.64 -25.75 0.19
CA ASN A 44 -14.43 -26.42 -0.85
C ASN A 44 -15.92 -26.09 -0.82
N SER A 45 -16.39 -25.31 0.16
CA SER A 45 -17.80 -24.90 0.28
C SER A 45 -18.09 -23.63 -0.53
N GLU A 46 -19.17 -23.66 -1.31
CA GLU A 46 -19.60 -22.51 -2.11
C GLU A 46 -20.10 -21.37 -1.22
N THR A 47 -20.80 -21.71 -0.15
CA THR A 47 -21.35 -20.78 0.85
C THR A 47 -20.82 -21.08 2.24
N ILE A 48 -20.72 -20.04 3.06
CA ILE A 48 -20.28 -20.12 4.46
C ILE A 48 -21.21 -19.22 5.28
N GLU A 49 -21.58 -19.65 6.47
CA GLU A 49 -22.39 -18.87 7.40
C GLU A 49 -21.70 -17.56 7.76
N GLU A 50 -22.47 -16.48 7.88
CA GLU A 50 -21.93 -15.13 8.10
C GLU A 50 -21.06 -15.05 9.36
N GLU A 51 -21.49 -15.68 10.45
CA GLU A 51 -20.75 -15.72 11.72
C GLU A 51 -19.36 -16.36 11.54
N ARG A 52 -19.32 -17.50 10.83
CA ARG A 52 -18.07 -18.19 10.49
C ARG A 52 -17.19 -17.36 9.56
N LEU A 53 -17.80 -16.66 8.61
CA LEU A 53 -17.07 -15.79 7.69
C LEU A 53 -16.39 -14.63 8.42
N VAL A 54 -17.03 -14.08 9.47
CA VAL A 54 -16.45 -13.03 10.34
C VAL A 54 -15.23 -13.56 11.10
N GLU A 55 -15.33 -14.77 11.66
CA GLU A 55 -14.20 -15.42 12.34
C GLU A 55 -13.02 -15.63 11.39
N VAL A 56 -13.28 -16.14 10.19
CA VAL A 56 -12.27 -16.38 9.16
C VAL A 56 -11.64 -15.06 8.69
N ALA A 57 -12.44 -14.02 8.46
CA ALA A 57 -11.95 -12.70 8.08
C ALA A 57 -11.00 -12.12 9.13
N LYS A 58 -11.37 -12.25 10.42
CA LYS A 58 -10.52 -11.85 11.54
C LYS A 58 -9.21 -12.65 11.59
N ALA A 59 -9.27 -13.97 11.40
CA ALA A 59 -8.08 -14.83 11.39
C ALA A 59 -7.13 -14.52 10.22
N LEU A 60 -7.67 -14.13 9.06
CA LEU A 60 -6.90 -13.74 7.87
C LEU A 60 -6.49 -12.25 7.85
N GLY A 61 -6.94 -11.47 8.83
CA GLY A 61 -6.67 -10.03 8.93
C GLY A 61 -7.27 -9.23 7.76
N VAL A 62 -8.48 -9.58 7.32
CA VAL A 62 -9.21 -8.90 6.24
C VAL A 62 -10.64 -8.58 6.68
N SER A 63 -11.35 -7.73 5.94
CA SER A 63 -12.78 -7.53 6.16
C SER A 63 -13.61 -8.64 5.52
N VAL A 64 -14.81 -8.88 6.04
CA VAL A 64 -15.78 -9.83 5.46
C VAL A 64 -16.14 -9.43 4.03
N GLU A 65 -16.29 -8.12 3.79
CA GLU A 65 -16.52 -7.57 2.45
C GLU A 65 -15.37 -7.85 1.50
N ALA A 66 -14.12 -7.79 1.97
CA ALA A 66 -12.96 -8.13 1.15
C ALA A 66 -13.01 -9.59 0.68
N ILE A 67 -13.46 -10.53 1.53
CA ILE A 67 -13.64 -11.93 1.12
C ILE A 67 -14.79 -12.05 0.10
N LYS A 68 -15.94 -11.41 0.36
CA LYS A 68 -17.12 -11.46 -0.53
C LYS A 68 -16.85 -10.88 -1.91
N ASN A 69 -16.12 -9.76 -1.96
CA ASN A 69 -15.80 -9.03 -3.19
C ASN A 69 -14.47 -9.47 -3.82
N PHE A 70 -13.76 -10.43 -3.21
CA PHE A 70 -12.50 -10.93 -3.75
C PHE A 70 -12.72 -11.50 -5.16
N SER A 71 -11.92 -11.04 -6.11
CA SER A 71 -11.78 -11.61 -7.44
C SER A 71 -10.31 -11.68 -7.79
N ASP A 72 -9.91 -12.73 -8.50
CA ASP A 72 -8.51 -12.93 -8.91
C ASP A 72 -8.01 -11.72 -9.73
N GLU A 73 -8.88 -11.11 -10.54
CA GLU A 73 -8.59 -9.90 -11.33
C GLU A 73 -8.44 -8.65 -10.46
N ALA A 74 -9.24 -8.49 -9.38
CA ALA A 74 -9.10 -7.37 -8.45
C ALA A 74 -7.85 -7.52 -7.56
N ALA A 75 -7.46 -8.75 -7.22
CA ALA A 75 -6.20 -9.03 -6.51
C ALA A 75 -5.00 -8.73 -7.41
N ILE A 76 -5.04 -9.15 -8.68
CA ILE A 76 -4.00 -8.80 -9.67
C ILE A 76 -3.95 -7.28 -9.90
N ASN A 77 -5.10 -6.60 -9.99
CA ASN A 77 -5.10 -5.14 -10.06
C ASN A 77 -4.58 -4.47 -8.78
N TYR A 78 -4.83 -5.03 -7.60
CA TYR A 78 -4.24 -4.54 -6.35
C TYR A 78 -2.71 -4.71 -6.37
N PHE A 79 -2.18 -5.89 -6.74
CA PHE A 79 -0.74 -6.14 -6.87
C PHE A 79 -0.05 -5.35 -8.00
N ASN A 80 -0.74 -5.12 -9.12
CA ASN A 80 -0.25 -4.30 -10.23
C ASN A 80 -0.27 -2.81 -9.84
N THR A 81 -1.28 -2.34 -9.09
CA THR A 81 -1.30 -0.96 -8.57
C THR A 81 -0.20 -0.73 -7.54
N PHE A 82 0.19 -1.75 -6.78
CA PHE A 82 1.33 -1.70 -5.84
C PHE A 82 2.70 -1.59 -6.54
N ASN A 83 2.84 -2.08 -7.78
CA ASN A 83 4.11 -2.04 -8.51
C ASN A 83 4.16 -0.97 -9.62
N GLU A 84 3.02 -0.52 -10.15
CA GLU A 84 2.98 0.42 -11.28
C GLU A 84 2.53 1.85 -10.91
N SER A 85 2.08 2.10 -9.67
CA SER A 85 1.71 3.44 -9.24
C SER A 85 2.41 3.86 -7.95
N PRO A 86 3.50 4.65 -8.01
CA PRO A 86 4.14 5.20 -6.81
C PRO A 86 3.28 6.24 -6.07
N ASN A 87 2.00 6.41 -6.42
CA ASN A 87 1.17 7.54 -5.99
C ASN A 87 -0.14 7.20 -5.26
N ASN A 88 -0.46 5.93 -4.96
CA ASN A 88 -1.69 5.63 -4.21
C ASN A 88 -1.44 5.48 -2.70
N TYR A 89 -1.25 6.63 -2.09
CA TYR A 89 -1.11 6.91 -0.66
C TYR A 89 -2.45 6.72 0.08
N PHE A 90 -3.00 5.50 0.13
CA PHE A 90 -4.14 5.20 1.01
C PHE A 90 -3.65 4.59 2.32
N GLY A 91 -3.40 5.44 3.33
CA GLY A 91 -3.49 4.98 4.72
C GLY A 91 -2.59 5.61 5.79
N LEU A 92 -1.59 6.45 5.50
CA LEU A 92 -0.64 6.87 6.56
C LEU A 92 -0.18 8.32 6.63
N ASN A 93 -0.68 9.26 5.82
CA ASN A 93 -0.38 10.68 6.05
C ASN A 93 -1.57 11.56 5.65
N ASN A 94 -2.47 11.80 6.59
CA ASN A 94 -3.41 12.94 6.52
C ASN A 94 -2.61 14.24 6.70
N CYS A 95 -1.78 14.59 5.72
CA CYS A 95 -1.28 15.94 5.59
C CYS A 95 -2.47 16.82 5.22
N THR A 96 -2.77 17.85 6.00
CA THR A 96 -3.74 18.91 5.65
C THR A 96 -3.24 19.83 4.53
N PHE A 97 -2.09 19.52 3.96
CA PHE A 97 -1.45 20.25 2.87
C PHE A 97 -1.10 19.28 1.74
N ASN A 98 -1.16 19.78 0.51
CA ASN A 98 -0.73 19.04 -0.67
C ASN A 98 0.81 18.91 -0.66
N PRO A 99 1.38 17.69 -0.60
CA PRO A 99 2.82 17.49 -0.49
C PRO A 99 3.61 18.00 -1.70
N LEU A 100 3.00 18.03 -2.90
CA LEU A 100 3.64 18.61 -4.09
C LEU A 100 3.85 20.12 -3.93
N ASP A 101 2.89 20.82 -3.35
CA ASP A 101 2.99 22.27 -3.14
C ASP A 101 4.12 22.58 -2.14
N LYS A 102 4.24 21.78 -1.08
CA LYS A 102 5.32 21.92 -0.09
C LYS A 102 6.70 21.60 -0.66
N LEU A 103 6.79 20.63 -1.57
CA LEU A 103 8.01 20.31 -2.29
C LEU A 103 8.44 21.48 -3.20
N MET A 104 7.49 22.05 -3.93
CA MET A 104 7.74 23.21 -4.80
C MET A 104 8.20 24.45 -4.01
N GLU A 105 7.61 24.69 -2.84
CA GLU A 105 8.05 25.74 -1.91
C GLU A 105 9.51 25.54 -1.49
N THR A 106 9.89 24.31 -1.13
CA THR A 106 11.26 23.96 -0.74
C THR A 106 12.26 24.19 -1.88
N VAL A 107 11.87 23.90 -3.13
CA VAL A 107 12.71 24.15 -4.31
C VAL A 107 12.95 25.65 -4.50
N GLU A 108 11.92 26.47 -4.32
CA GLU A 108 12.03 27.93 -4.44
C GLU A 108 12.89 28.53 -3.31
N GLU A 109 12.75 28.02 -2.08
CA GLU A 109 13.60 28.40 -0.95
C GLU A 109 15.07 28.05 -1.19
N ASN A 110 15.34 26.85 -1.72
CA ASN A 110 16.69 26.42 -2.09
C ASN A 110 17.28 27.31 -3.18
N LYS A 111 16.51 27.68 -4.20
CA LYS A 111 16.96 28.60 -5.24
C LYS A 111 17.39 29.95 -4.68
N LYS A 112 16.58 30.53 -3.79
CA LYS A 112 16.91 31.80 -3.10
C LYS A 112 18.15 31.67 -2.22
N LEU A 113 18.34 30.53 -1.56
CA LEU A 113 19.54 30.25 -0.78
C LEU A 113 20.79 30.23 -1.66
N TYR A 114 20.72 29.57 -2.82
CA TYR A 114 21.83 29.54 -3.78
C TYR A 114 22.17 30.93 -4.34
N GLU A 115 21.17 31.76 -4.65
CA GLU A 115 21.40 33.14 -5.09
C GLU A 115 22.13 33.97 -4.02
N ARG A 116 21.77 33.80 -2.74
CA ARG A 116 22.45 34.47 -1.62
C ARG A 116 23.87 33.97 -1.41
N LEU A 117 24.10 32.66 -1.53
CA LEU A 117 25.45 32.09 -1.45
C LEU A 117 26.34 32.62 -2.56
N LEU A 118 25.84 32.67 -3.80
CA LEU A 118 26.58 33.24 -4.92
C LEU A 118 26.93 34.71 -4.68
N LYS A 119 25.99 35.48 -4.13
CA LYS A 119 26.23 36.88 -3.78
C LYS A 119 27.28 37.02 -2.67
N ALA A 120 27.23 36.18 -1.63
CA ALA A 120 28.21 36.18 -0.56
C ALA A 120 29.63 35.84 -1.05
N GLU A 121 29.76 34.89 -1.99
CA GLU A 121 31.04 34.58 -2.63
C GLU A 121 31.55 35.76 -3.47
N GLN A 122 30.68 36.42 -4.25
CA GLN A 122 31.05 37.61 -5.02
C GLN A 122 31.53 38.76 -4.12
N ASP A 123 30.80 39.05 -3.03
CA ASP A 123 31.14 40.12 -2.10
C ASP A 123 32.47 39.83 -1.38
N LYS A 124 32.74 38.56 -1.07
CA LYS A 124 34.01 38.11 -0.49
C LYS A 124 35.17 38.27 -1.47
N ILE A 125 34.98 37.92 -2.74
CA ILE A 125 35.98 38.13 -3.80
C ILE A 125 36.27 39.63 -3.94
N GLU A 126 35.24 40.47 -4.02
CA GLU A 126 35.41 41.93 -4.14
C GLU A 126 36.18 42.52 -2.94
N TYR A 127 35.87 42.06 -1.72
CA TYR A 127 36.61 42.46 -0.52
C TYR A 127 38.08 42.05 -0.57
N LEU A 128 38.37 40.82 -1.01
CA LEU A 128 39.74 40.33 -1.18
C LEU A 128 40.49 41.11 -2.27
N GLU A 129 39.84 41.44 -3.38
CA GLU A 129 40.43 42.26 -4.44
C GLU A 129 40.77 43.67 -3.97
N LYS A 130 39.93 44.28 -3.13
CA LYS A 130 40.22 45.60 -2.51
C LYS A 130 41.44 45.53 -1.61
N LEU A 131 41.50 44.52 -0.73
CA LEU A 131 42.67 44.31 0.15
C LEU A 131 43.96 44.07 -0.63
N LEU A 132 43.90 43.38 -1.77
CA LEU A 132 45.06 43.16 -2.64
C LEU A 132 45.51 44.43 -3.38
N LYS A 133 44.59 45.35 -3.71
CA LYS A 133 44.90 46.63 -4.36
C LYS A 133 45.45 47.69 -3.40
N GLU A 134 45.19 47.55 -2.10
CA GLU A 134 45.69 48.44 -1.05
C GLU A 134 47.11 48.08 -0.55
N LYS A 135 47.71 47.00 -1.07
CA LYS A 135 49.12 46.62 -0.87
C LYS A 135 50.01 47.11 -2.00
#